data_AF-A0A9D4F2B2-F1
#
_entry.id   AF-A0A9D4F2B2-F1
#
_cell.length_a   1.000
_cell.length_b   1.000
_cell.length_c   1.000
_cell.angle_alpha   90.00
_cell.angle_beta   90.00
_cell.angle_gamma   90.00
#
_symmetry.space_group_name_H-M   'P 1'
#
loop_
_entity.id
_entity.type
_entity.pdbx_description
1 polymer ?
#
loop_
_entity_poly.entity_id
_entity_poly.type
_entity_poly.pdbx_seq_one_letter_code
_entity_poly.pdbx_strand_id
1 'polypeptide(L)'
;MVGGYSESPLLAETMREKFPRLTIIVPTDAGLAVLKGAIIFGHLPTSISERVSKYTYGVSSCVPFDKDKHPIERLITTGLGDAC
;
A
#
# COMPACT_ATOMS: atom_id res chain seq x y z
N MET A 1 0.47 13.00 10.77
CA MET A 1 0.99 13.48 9.47
C MET A 1 2.49 13.72 9.62
N VAL A 2 3.28 13.37 8.61
CA VAL A 2 4.75 13.48 8.61
C VAL A 2 5.25 14.03 7.27
N GLY A 3 6.49 14.51 7.22
CA GLY A 3 7.08 15.23 6.09
C GLY A 3 6.96 16.75 6.24
N GLY A 4 7.87 17.52 5.63
CA GLY A 4 8.00 18.96 5.88
C GLY A 4 6.72 19.77 5.59
N TYR A 5 5.92 19.36 4.61
CA TYR A 5 4.65 20.04 4.31
C TYR A 5 3.58 19.86 5.42
N SER A 6 3.74 18.87 6.29
CA SER A 6 2.84 18.67 7.44
C SER A 6 2.92 19.79 8.48
N GLU A 7 3.93 20.65 8.42
CA GLU A 7 4.09 21.81 9.30
C GLU A 7 3.26 23.02 8.82
N SER A 8 2.66 22.94 7.63
CA SER A 8 1.77 23.98 7.12
C SER A 8 0.48 24.05 7.97
N PRO A 9 0.14 25.22 8.54
CA PRO A 9 -1.10 25.39 9.29
C PRO A 9 -2.35 25.13 8.44
N LEU A 10 -2.34 25.61 7.19
CA LEU A 10 -3.44 25.42 6.23
C LEU A 10 -3.74 23.94 6.01
N LEU A 11 -2.70 23.13 5.78
CA LEU A 11 -2.85 21.70 5.58
C LEU A 11 -3.39 21.02 6.84
N ALA A 12 -2.83 21.36 8.01
CA ALA A 12 -3.24 20.76 9.27
C ALA A 12 -4.70 21.08 9.61
N GLU A 13 -5.16 22.30 9.35
CA GLU A 13 -6.56 22.73 9.52
C GLU A 13 -7.49 22.00 8.55
N THR A 14 -7.17 22.03 7.24
CA THR A 14 -7.94 21.35 6.20
C THR A 14 -8.14 19.85 6.51
N MET A 15 -7.08 19.20 7.00
CA MET A 15 -7.15 17.78 7.35
C MET A 15 -8.03 17.54 8.59
N ARG A 16 -7.97 18.40 9.60
CA ARG A 16 -8.81 18.29 10.80
C ARG A 16 -10.30 18.48 10.45
N GLU A 17 -10.61 19.44 9.58
CA GLU A 17 -11.96 19.65 9.08
C GLU A 17 -12.49 18.48 8.27
N LYS A 18 -11.66 17.92 7.38
CA LYS A 18 -12.04 16.79 6.52
C LYS A 18 -12.24 15.49 7.30
N PHE A 19 -11.53 15.32 8.42
CA PHE A 19 -11.57 14.11 9.24
C PHE A 19 -11.86 14.42 10.72
N PRO A 20 -13.08 14.92 11.05
CA PRO A 20 -13.40 15.43 12.38
C PRO A 20 -13.45 14.33 13.46
N ARG A 21 -13.59 13.06 13.05
CA ARG A 21 -13.60 11.90 13.96
C ARG A 21 -12.21 11.34 14.24
N LEU A 22 -11.16 11.84 13.59
CA LEU A 22 -9.80 11.34 13.74
C LEU A 22 -8.94 12.35 14.49
N THR A 23 -8.12 11.86 15.43
CA THR A 23 -7.10 12.69 16.07
C THR A 23 -5.89 12.78 15.16
N ILE A 24 -5.67 13.97 14.58
CA ILE A 24 -4.53 14.21 13.70
C ILE A 24 -3.33 14.67 14.53
N ILE A 25 -2.30 13.81 14.60
CA ILE A 25 -1.03 14.09 15.28
C ILE A 25 -0.03 14.63 14.25
N VAL A 26 0.51 15.82 14.51
CA VAL A 26 1.66 16.37 13.77
C VAL A 26 2.82 16.45 14.77
N PRO A 27 3.87 15.62 14.62
CA PRO A 27 5.02 15.64 15.51
C PRO A 27 5.81 16.95 15.38
N THR A 28 6.54 17.32 16.44
CA THR A 28 7.59 18.33 16.36
C THR A 28 8.68 17.86 15.39
N ASP A 29 9.11 18.75 14.48
CA ASP A 29 9.98 18.43 13.34
C ASP A 29 9.38 17.34 12.45
N ALA A 30 8.19 17.58 11.90
CA ALA A 30 7.50 16.58 11.08
C ALA A 30 8.34 16.18 9.85
N GLY A 31 9.21 17.08 9.36
CA GLY A 31 10.19 16.78 8.33
C GLY A 31 11.26 15.75 8.73
N LEU A 32 11.62 15.68 10.02
CA LEU A 32 12.63 14.74 10.54
C LEU A 32 12.03 13.47 11.15
N ALA A 33 10.70 13.40 11.31
CA ALA A 33 10.04 12.28 11.97
C ALA A 33 10.40 10.91 11.35
N VAL A 34 10.53 10.84 10.02
CA VAL A 34 10.90 9.60 9.31
C VAL A 34 12.34 9.20 9.61
N LEU A 35 13.28 10.15 9.59
CA LEU A 35 14.69 9.90 9.91
C LEU A 35 14.86 9.45 11.37
N LYS A 36 14.22 10.16 12.32
CA LYS A 36 14.25 9.81 13.75
C LYS A 36 13.72 8.37 13.95
N GLY A 37 12.63 8.01 13.28
CA GLY A 37 12.09 6.66 13.30
C GLY A 37 13.06 5.61 12.73
N ALA A 38 13.75 5.91 11.63
CA ALA A 38 14.74 5.01 11.04
C ALA A 38 15.93 4.75 11.97
N ILE A 39 16.39 5.75 12.71
CA ILE A 39 17.46 5.61 13.71
C ILE A 39 17.01 4.68 14.85
N ILE A 40 15.81 4.89 15.38
CA ILE A 40 15.24 4.03 16.43
C ILE A 40 15.14 2.58 15.93
N PHE A 41 14.68 2.37 14.70
CA PHE A 41 14.64 1.05 14.07
C PHE A 41 16.03 0.42 13.93
N GLY A 42 17.05 1.20 13.58
CA GLY A 42 18.44 0.71 13.50
C GLY A 42 18.98 0.18 14.84
N HIS A 43 18.60 0.82 15.95
CA HIS A 43 18.97 0.36 17.30
C HIS A 43 18.08 -0.78 17.82
N LEU A 44 16.81 -0.80 17.42
CA LEU A 44 15.81 -1.77 17.87
C LEU A 44 15.12 -2.41 16.66
N PRO A 45 15.80 -3.32 15.94
CA PRO A 45 15.26 -3.89 14.70
C PRO A 45 14.02 -4.77 14.93
N THR A 46 13.83 -5.29 16.14
CA THR A 46 12.64 -6.06 16.53
C THR A 46 11.40 -5.20 16.78
N SER A 47 11.51 -3.86 16.69
CA SER A 47 10.39 -2.94 16.88
C SER A 47 9.34 -3.01 15.75
N ILE A 48 9.72 -3.45 14.55
CA ILE A 48 8.81 -3.66 13.41
C ILE A 48 8.56 -5.16 13.29
N SER A 49 7.31 -5.57 13.54
CA SER A 49 6.90 -6.98 13.43
C SER A 49 6.74 -7.44 11.98
N GLU A 50 6.22 -6.56 11.10
CA GLU A 50 5.89 -6.91 9.73
C GLU A 50 5.91 -5.70 8.79
N ARG A 51 6.03 -5.97 7.49
CA ARG A 51 5.88 -4.98 6.42
C ARG A 51 4.99 -5.57 5.33
N VAL A 52 3.96 -4.82 4.95
CA VAL A 52 3.01 -5.23 3.93
C VAL A 52 3.49 -4.75 2.56
N SER A 53 3.46 -5.62 1.55
CA SER A 53 3.76 -5.22 0.17
C SER A 53 2.76 -4.17 -0.30
N LYS A 54 3.28 -3.12 -0.97
CA LYS A 54 2.43 -2.09 -1.57
C LYS A 54 1.59 -2.61 -2.73
N TYR A 55 2.10 -3.62 -3.45
CA TYR A 55 1.48 -4.13 -4.66
C TYR A 55 1.25 -5.64 -4.57
N THR A 56 0.19 -6.08 -5.24
CA THR A 56 -0.09 -7.50 -5.43
C THR A 56 0.92 -8.08 -6.42
N TYR A 57 1.50 -9.23 -6.08
CA TYR A 57 2.31 -10.01 -6.99
C TYR A 57 1.42 -11.05 -7.69
N GLY A 58 1.52 -11.11 -9.01
CA GLY A 58 0.84 -12.11 -9.83
C GLY A 58 1.83 -12.74 -10.79
N VAL A 59 1.54 -13.97 -11.20
CA VAL A 59 2.25 -14.66 -12.28
C VAL A 59 1.29 -14.85 -13.44
N SER A 60 1.80 -14.76 -14.67
CA SER A 60 1.02 -15.14 -15.84
C SER A 60 0.84 -16.65 -15.84
N SER A 61 -0.39 -17.11 -15.96
CA SER A 61 -0.74 -18.53 -16.09
C SER A 61 -1.61 -18.71 -17.32
N CYS A 62 -1.20 -19.60 -18.22
CA CYS A 62 -2.06 -20.12 -19.28
C CYS A 62 -2.36 -21.59 -18.96
N VAL A 63 -3.59 -21.91 -18.60
CA VAL A 63 -4.03 -23.28 -18.28
C VAL A 63 -5.08 -23.75 -19.29
N PRO A 64 -5.25 -25.05 -19.53
CA PRO A 64 -6.33 -25.54 -20.37
C PRO A 64 -7.70 -25.02 -19.88
N PHE A 65 -8.56 -24.59 -20.80
CA PHE A 65 -9.85 -24.03 -20.45
C PHE A 65 -10.81 -25.13 -19.94
N ASP A 66 -11.27 -25.01 -18.69
CA ASP A 66 -12.26 -25.89 -18.07
C ASP A 66 -13.62 -25.19 -18.05
N LYS A 67 -14.59 -25.71 -18.82
CA LYS A 67 -15.91 -25.09 -19.03
C LYS A 67 -16.76 -25.02 -17.76
N ASP A 68 -16.50 -25.89 -16.78
CA ASP A 68 -17.28 -25.94 -15.53
C ASP A 68 -16.73 -24.96 -14.46
N LYS A 69 -15.48 -24.51 -14.62
CA LYS A 69 -14.78 -23.67 -13.63
C LYS A 69 -14.41 -22.29 -14.14
N HIS A 70 -14.11 -22.16 -15.43
CA HIS A 70 -13.56 -20.93 -15.99
C HIS A 70 -14.66 -20.12 -16.69
N PRO A 71 -14.71 -18.80 -16.47
CA PRO A 71 -15.65 -17.93 -17.17
C PRO A 71 -15.31 -17.87 -18.66
N ILE A 72 -16.33 -17.98 -19.52
CA ILE A 72 -16.20 -17.97 -20.99
C ILE A 72 -15.46 -16.72 -21.50
N GLU A 73 -15.56 -15.60 -20.79
CA GLU A 73 -14.86 -14.34 -21.11
C GLU A 73 -13.33 -14.46 -21.15
N ARG A 74 -12.77 -15.50 -20.52
CA ARG A 74 -11.32 -15.75 -20.49
C ARG A 74 -10.88 -16.87 -21.43
N LEU A 75 -11.77 -17.37 -22.28
CA LEU A 75 -11.42 -18.39 -23.26
C LEU A 75 -10.52 -17.80 -24.36
N ILE A 76 -9.35 -18.39 -24.53
CA ILE A 76 -8.39 -18.08 -25.58
C ILE A 76 -8.19 -19.34 -26.42
N THR A 77 -8.65 -19.32 -27.66
CA THR A 77 -8.40 -20.41 -28.61
C THR A 77 -7.01 -20.23 -29.22
N THR A 78 -6.09 -21.11 -28.87
CA THR A 78 -4.74 -21.16 -29.46
C THR A 78 -4.65 -22.31 -30.47
N GLY A 79 -3.64 -22.28 -31.35
CA GLY A 79 -3.44 -23.35 -32.35
C GLY A 79 -3.15 -24.74 -31.75
N LEU A 80 -2.93 -24.83 -30.44
CA LEU A 80 -2.68 -26.06 -29.67
C LEU A 80 -3.88 -26.48 -28.81
N GLY A 81 -4.97 -25.69 -28.79
CA GLY A 81 -6.18 -25.94 -28.00
C GLY A 81 -6.71 -24.71 -27.26
N ASP A 82 -7.82 -24.90 -26.56
CA ASP A 82 -8.48 -23.87 -25.76
C ASP A 82 -7.78 -23.69 -24.40
N ALA A 83 -7.38 -22.45 -24.12
CA ALA A 83 -6.67 -22.06 -22.89
C ALA A 83 -7.37 -20.88 -22.19
N CYS A 84 -7.01 -20.66 -20.93
CA CYS A 84 -7.42 -19.56 -20.07
C CYS A 84 -6.20 -18.90 -19.45
#